data_AF-A0A2R5L0A1-F1
#
_entry.id   AF-A0A2R5L0A1-F1
#
_cell.length_a   1.000
_cell.length_b   1.000
_cell.length_c   1.000
_cell.angle_alpha   90.00
_cell.angle_beta   90.00
_cell.angle_gamma   90.00
#
_symmetry.space_group_name_H-M   'P 1'
#
loop_
_entity.id
_entity.type
_entity.pdbx_description
1 polymer ?
#
loop_
_entity_poly.entity_id
_entity_poly.type
_entity_poly.pdbx_seq_one_letter_code
_entity_poly.pdbx_strand_id
1 'polypeptide(L)'
;QYSKSLKQLQRSAQALGSDDSEPLELAIQVVAEADDQALTGQLIDFLMGEVDGIPKEAKYLFRLYMSKKKYREAAKTAVIIAREEQNAGNYKHSHDLLLGMCRQLMRQQIPVPSDMSSALLLLHSYTLARICVKRGDHNTAARLLIRVSNSISKFPAHTVPILTSAVIECHRSGLKNSD
;
A
#
# COMPACT_ATOMS: atom_id res chain seq x y z
N GLN A 1 -9.86 -10.98 -30.94
CA GLN A 1 -10.38 -9.60 -30.99
C GLN A 1 -9.74 -8.74 -29.89
N TYR A 2 -9.61 -9.26 -28.66
CA TYR A 2 -8.99 -8.59 -27.50
C TYR A 2 -7.56 -8.03 -27.71
N SER A 3 -6.70 -8.70 -28.47
CA SER A 3 -5.32 -8.23 -28.72
C SER A 3 -5.24 -6.91 -29.50
N LYS A 4 -6.18 -6.67 -30.43
CA LYS A 4 -6.25 -5.40 -31.18
C LYS A 4 -6.74 -4.27 -30.28
N SER A 5 -7.76 -4.54 -29.47
CA SER A 5 -8.30 -3.59 -28.49
C SER A 5 -7.23 -3.18 -27.47
N LEU A 6 -6.45 -4.13 -26.96
CA LEU A 6 -5.36 -3.86 -26.02
C LEU A 6 -4.29 -2.94 -26.62
N LYS A 7 -3.86 -3.20 -27.86
CA LYS A 7 -2.90 -2.33 -28.55
C LYS A 7 -3.46 -0.93 -28.80
N GLN A 8 -4.74 -0.81 -29.12
CA GLN A 8 -5.41 0.48 -29.29
C GLN A 8 -5.42 1.27 -27.97
N LEU A 9 -5.75 0.60 -26.86
CA LEU A 9 -5.78 1.20 -25.52
C LEU A 9 -4.39 1.57 -25.01
N GLN A 10 -3.37 0.75 -25.29
CA GLN A 10 -1.98 1.09 -24.99
C GLN A 10 -1.52 2.32 -25.76
N ARG A 11 -1.84 2.40 -27.06
CA ARG A 11 -1.52 3.58 -27.88
C ARG A 11 -2.24 4.82 -27.39
N SER A 12 -3.52 4.72 -26.98
CA SER A 12 -4.23 5.88 -26.42
C SER A 12 -3.63 6.30 -25.07
N ALA A 13 -3.28 5.34 -24.20
CA ALA A 13 -2.61 5.61 -22.93
C ALA A 13 -1.21 6.24 -23.10
N GLN A 14 -0.50 5.90 -24.19
CA GLN A 14 0.78 6.52 -24.55
C GLN A 14 0.61 7.92 -25.15
N ALA A 15 -0.43 8.13 -25.96
CA ALA A 15 -0.65 9.39 -26.68
C ALA A 15 -1.21 10.52 -25.81
N LEU A 16 -1.94 10.19 -24.74
CA LEU A 16 -2.69 11.17 -23.93
C LEU A 16 -1.94 11.69 -22.70
N GLY A 17 -0.70 11.24 -22.46
CA GLY A 17 0.00 11.61 -21.22
C GLY A 17 -0.69 11.04 -19.97
N SER A 18 -0.04 11.19 -18.81
CA SER A 18 -0.35 10.46 -17.58
C SER A 18 -1.71 10.72 -16.92
N ASP A 19 -2.58 11.53 -17.52
CA ASP A 19 -3.77 12.08 -16.84
C ASP A 19 -5.04 11.24 -17.06
N ASP A 20 -5.15 10.54 -18.18
CA ASP A 20 -6.30 9.66 -18.44
C ASP A 20 -6.04 8.24 -17.90
N SER A 21 -6.55 8.01 -16.68
CA SER A 21 -6.58 6.69 -16.03
C SER A 21 -7.59 5.71 -16.67
N GLU A 22 -8.59 6.24 -17.39
CA GLU A 22 -9.72 5.48 -17.93
C GLU A 22 -9.34 4.44 -19.02
N PRO A 23 -8.49 4.74 -20.02
CA PRO A 23 -8.06 3.75 -21.01
C PRO A 23 -7.31 2.58 -20.38
N LEU A 24 -6.56 2.84 -19.30
CA LEU A 24 -5.78 1.82 -18.60
C LEU A 24 -6.67 0.94 -17.72
N GLU A 25 -7.66 1.53 -17.07
CA GLU A 25 -8.68 0.77 -16.33
C GLU A 25 -9.49 -0.15 -17.26
N LEU A 26 -9.92 0.36 -18.42
CA LEU A 26 -10.59 -0.45 -19.44
C LEU A 26 -9.69 -1.57 -19.96
N ALA A 27 -8.40 -1.30 -20.18
CA ALA A 27 -7.45 -2.34 -20.60
C ALA A 27 -7.33 -3.46 -19.55
N ILE A 28 -7.27 -3.10 -18.26
CA ILE A 28 -7.25 -4.07 -17.16
C ILE A 28 -8.52 -4.92 -17.17
N GLN A 29 -9.70 -4.30 -17.33
CA GLN A 29 -10.96 -5.02 -17.37
C GLN A 29 -11.02 -5.99 -18.55
N VAL A 30 -10.65 -5.54 -19.74
CA VAL A 30 -10.61 -6.36 -20.96
C VAL A 30 -9.66 -7.56 -20.78
N VAL A 31 -8.48 -7.35 -20.22
CA VAL A 31 -7.51 -8.43 -19.98
C VAL A 31 -7.99 -9.38 -18.88
N ALA A 32 -8.64 -8.87 -17.85
CA ALA A 32 -9.23 -9.69 -16.81
C ALA A 32 -10.31 -10.63 -17.39
N GLU A 33 -11.21 -10.09 -18.22
CA GLU A 33 -12.30 -10.84 -18.86
C GLU A 33 -11.82 -11.83 -19.92
N ALA A 34 -10.78 -11.49 -20.69
CA ALA A 34 -10.28 -12.34 -21.77
C ALA A 34 -9.66 -13.66 -21.29
N ASP A 35 -9.36 -13.79 -19.99
CA ASP A 35 -8.66 -14.92 -19.34
C ASP A 35 -7.39 -15.45 -20.05
N ASP A 36 -6.76 -14.61 -20.87
CA ASP A 36 -5.61 -14.98 -21.69
C ASP A 36 -4.29 -14.63 -20.95
N GLN A 37 -3.46 -15.64 -20.71
CA GLN A 37 -2.17 -15.47 -20.03
C GLN A 37 -1.16 -14.65 -20.84
N ALA A 38 -1.16 -14.76 -22.17
CA ALA A 38 -0.26 -14.00 -23.03
C ALA A 38 -0.64 -12.51 -23.04
N LEU A 39 -1.94 -12.20 -23.11
CA LEU A 39 -2.43 -10.81 -22.97
C LEU A 39 -2.14 -10.24 -21.58
N THR A 40 -2.23 -11.08 -20.55
CA THR A 40 -1.88 -10.68 -19.18
C THR A 40 -0.40 -10.34 -19.07
N GLY A 41 0.48 -11.15 -19.65
CA GLY A 41 1.91 -10.86 -19.72
C GLY A 41 2.20 -9.54 -20.43
N GLN A 42 1.65 -9.35 -21.63
CA GLN A 42 1.82 -8.10 -22.39
C GLN A 42 1.36 -6.85 -21.64
N LEU A 43 0.26 -6.95 -20.87
CA LEU A 43 -0.19 -5.83 -20.04
C LEU A 43 0.73 -5.62 -18.84
N ILE A 44 1.25 -6.67 -18.20
CA ILE A 44 2.23 -6.55 -17.12
C ILE A 44 3.51 -5.87 -17.62
N ASP A 45 4.07 -6.32 -18.74
CA ASP A 45 5.28 -5.76 -19.33
C ASP A 45 5.10 -4.26 -19.65
N PHE A 46 3.93 -3.89 -20.17
CA PHE A 46 3.56 -2.49 -20.38
C PHE A 46 3.43 -1.69 -19.08
N LEU A 47 2.78 -2.24 -18.05
CA LEU A 47 2.64 -1.58 -16.74
C LEU A 47 3.99 -1.41 -16.04
N MET A 48 4.94 -2.33 -16.26
CA MET A 48 6.29 -2.27 -15.73
C MET A 48 7.23 -1.36 -16.54
N GLY A 49 6.78 -0.86 -17.70
CA GLY A 49 7.58 0.00 -18.56
C GLY A 49 8.59 -0.75 -19.43
N GLU A 50 8.47 -2.07 -19.58
CA GLU A 50 9.36 -2.86 -20.44
C GLU A 50 9.13 -2.59 -21.94
N VAL A 51 7.96 -2.06 -22.30
CA VAL A 51 7.57 -1.75 -23.68
C VAL A 51 7.87 -0.30 -24.08
N ASP A 52 7.60 0.66 -23.19
CA ASP A 52 7.69 2.10 -23.46
C ASP A 52 8.75 2.82 -22.63
N GLY A 53 9.46 2.11 -21.75
CA GLY A 53 10.48 2.66 -20.86
C GLY A 53 9.91 3.42 -19.65
N ILE A 54 8.59 3.49 -19.49
CA ILE A 54 7.93 4.32 -18.46
C ILE A 54 7.04 3.45 -17.58
N PRO A 55 7.51 3.05 -16.38
CA PRO A 55 6.72 2.30 -15.43
C PRO A 55 5.45 3.09 -15.05
N LYS A 56 4.31 2.41 -15.06
CA LYS A 56 3.04 2.99 -14.62
C LYS A 56 2.90 2.84 -13.11
N GLU A 57 1.97 3.59 -12.53
CA GLU A 57 1.71 3.53 -11.09
C GLU A 57 1.35 2.09 -10.64
N ALA A 58 1.92 1.67 -9.51
CA ALA A 58 1.74 0.33 -8.96
C ALA A 58 0.27 -0.03 -8.68
N LYS A 59 -0.62 0.96 -8.49
CA LYS A 59 -2.07 0.79 -8.33
C LYS A 59 -2.72 0.02 -9.49
N TYR A 60 -2.24 0.21 -10.72
CA TYR A 60 -2.76 -0.47 -11.90
C TYR A 60 -2.38 -1.95 -11.91
N LEU A 61 -1.13 -2.26 -11.56
CA LEU A 61 -0.65 -3.63 -11.44
C LEU A 61 -1.37 -4.38 -10.31
N PHE A 62 -1.59 -3.70 -9.18
CA PHE A 62 -2.38 -4.24 -8.07
C PHE A 62 -3.80 -4.58 -8.50
N ARG A 63 -4.50 -3.67 -9.21
CA ARG A 63 -5.84 -3.90 -9.72
C ARG A 63 -5.89 -5.07 -10.70
N LEU A 64 -4.94 -5.17 -11.62
CA LEU A 64 -4.84 -6.31 -12.54
C LEU A 64 -4.71 -7.64 -11.79
N TYR A 65 -3.82 -7.72 -10.80
CA TYR A 65 -3.64 -8.93 -10.00
C TYR A 65 -4.89 -9.27 -9.18
N MET A 66 -5.58 -8.27 -8.62
CA MET A 66 -6.83 -8.48 -7.90
C MET A 66 -7.94 -9.01 -8.82
N SER A 67 -8.11 -8.44 -10.02
CA SER A 67 -9.09 -8.91 -11.00
C SER A 67 -8.80 -10.33 -11.50
N LYS A 68 -7.51 -10.68 -11.66
CA LYS A 68 -7.05 -12.04 -12.02
C LYS A 68 -7.00 -13.01 -10.84
N LYS A 69 -7.42 -12.61 -9.64
CA LYS A 69 -7.35 -13.40 -8.39
C LYS A 69 -5.92 -13.89 -8.04
N LYS A 70 -4.90 -13.20 -8.56
CA LYS A 70 -3.48 -13.41 -8.26
C LYS A 70 -3.12 -12.73 -6.93
N TYR A 71 -3.70 -13.26 -5.84
CA TYR A 71 -3.65 -12.60 -4.53
C TYR A 71 -2.25 -12.53 -3.92
N ARG A 72 -1.36 -13.46 -4.24
CA ARG A 72 0.03 -13.46 -3.73
C ARG A 72 0.84 -12.31 -4.34
N GLU A 73 0.67 -12.10 -5.64
CA GLU A 73 1.29 -11.02 -6.39
C GLU A 73 0.69 -9.67 -6.00
N ALA A 74 -0.64 -9.59 -5.89
CA ALA A 74 -1.33 -8.42 -5.36
C ALA A 74 -0.83 -8.04 -3.96
N ALA A 75 -0.57 -9.03 -3.09
CA ALA A 75 -0.05 -8.76 -1.75
C ALA A 75 1.32 -8.08 -1.78
N LYS A 76 2.23 -8.53 -2.66
CA LYS A 76 3.55 -7.89 -2.83
C LYS A 76 3.42 -6.46 -3.35
N THR A 77 2.58 -6.25 -4.36
CA THR A 77 2.32 -4.90 -4.91
C THR A 77 1.66 -4.00 -3.87
N ALA A 78 0.76 -4.50 -3.03
CA ALA A 78 0.13 -3.74 -1.96
C ALA A 78 1.17 -3.20 -0.94
N VAL A 79 2.21 -3.99 -0.62
CA VAL A 79 3.29 -3.53 0.27
C VAL A 79 4.10 -2.39 -0.37
N ILE A 80 4.32 -2.44 -1.68
CA ILE A 80 5.00 -1.37 -2.43
C ILE A 80 4.18 -0.08 -2.39
N ILE A 81 2.90 -0.15 -2.78
CA ILE A 81 1.98 1.01 -2.74
C ILE A 81 1.90 1.57 -1.32
N ALA A 82 1.74 0.70 -0.32
CA ALA A 82 1.67 1.12 1.07
C ALA A 82 2.92 1.89 1.52
N ARG A 83 4.11 1.50 1.06
CA ARG A 83 5.36 2.19 1.36
C ARG A 83 5.45 3.54 0.66
N GLU A 84 5.03 3.64 -0.61
CA GLU A 84 4.97 4.91 -1.34
C GLU A 84 4.04 5.90 -0.62
N GLU A 85 2.85 5.46 -0.23
CA GLU A 85 1.89 6.24 0.54
C GLU A 85 2.44 6.65 1.92
N GLN A 86 3.18 5.77 2.60
CA GLN A 86 3.86 6.12 3.86
C GLN A 86 4.90 7.24 3.67
N ASN A 87 5.68 7.16 2.60
CA ASN A 87 6.69 8.16 2.30
C ASN A 87 6.05 9.51 1.95
N ALA A 88 4.91 9.50 1.26
CA ALA A 88 4.08 10.67 0.99
C ALA A 88 3.35 11.24 2.23
N GLY A 89 3.36 10.52 3.36
CA GLY A 89 2.67 10.93 4.60
C GLY A 89 1.21 10.47 4.70
N ASN A 90 0.73 9.67 3.75
CA ASN A 90 -0.65 9.15 3.67
C ASN A 90 -0.83 7.87 4.51
N TYR A 91 -0.46 7.92 5.80
CA TYR A 91 -0.45 6.75 6.69
C TYR A 91 -1.80 6.04 6.83
N LYS A 92 -2.90 6.79 6.79
CA LYS A 92 -4.25 6.21 6.87
C LYS A 92 -4.57 5.37 5.62
N HIS A 93 -4.28 5.90 4.44
CA HIS A 93 -4.53 5.17 3.19
C HIS A 93 -3.69 3.90 3.11
N SER A 94 -2.40 4.00 3.46
CA SER A 94 -1.50 2.86 3.58
C SER A 94 -2.04 1.80 4.55
N HIS A 95 -2.54 2.22 5.73
CA HIS A 95 -3.14 1.31 6.71
C HIS A 95 -4.38 0.60 6.17
N ASP A 96 -5.31 1.34 5.56
CA ASP A 96 -6.56 0.81 5.02
C ASP A 96 -6.30 -0.18 3.88
N LEU A 97 -5.33 0.12 2.98
CA LEU A 97 -4.91 -0.77 1.90
C LEU A 97 -4.37 -2.10 2.43
N LEU A 98 -3.40 -2.05 3.36
CA LEU A 98 -2.80 -3.27 3.93
C LEU A 98 -3.82 -4.08 4.72
N LEU A 99 -4.69 -3.43 5.50
CA LEU A 99 -5.75 -4.10 6.24
C LEU A 99 -6.75 -4.78 5.30
N GLY A 100 -7.15 -4.10 4.23
CA GLY A 100 -8.01 -4.66 3.19
C GLY A 100 -7.39 -5.89 2.54
N MET A 101 -6.10 -5.82 2.20
CA MET A 101 -5.38 -6.94 1.60
C MET A 101 -5.22 -8.12 2.57
N CYS A 102 -4.86 -7.87 3.83
CA CYS A 102 -4.80 -8.92 4.87
C CYS A 102 -6.14 -9.65 5.00
N ARG A 103 -7.25 -8.91 5.09
CA ARG A 103 -8.60 -9.48 5.15
C ARG A 103 -8.92 -10.29 3.90
N GLN A 104 -8.51 -9.83 2.73
CA GLN A 104 -8.70 -10.55 1.49
C GLN A 104 -7.91 -11.88 1.49
N LEU A 105 -6.65 -11.87 1.89
CA LEU A 105 -5.83 -13.10 2.00
C LEU A 105 -6.45 -14.09 2.98
N MET A 106 -6.89 -13.62 4.15
CA MET A 106 -7.54 -14.47 5.15
C MET A 106 -8.83 -15.13 4.62
N ARG A 107 -9.68 -14.38 3.89
CA ARG A 107 -10.89 -14.94 3.25
C ARG A 107 -10.58 -16.02 2.23
N GLN A 108 -9.45 -15.90 1.55
CA GLN A 108 -8.97 -16.87 0.55
C GLN A 108 -8.11 -17.98 1.17
N GLN A 109 -7.98 -18.02 2.51
CA GLN A 109 -7.13 -18.97 3.24
C GLN A 109 -5.65 -18.92 2.81
N ILE A 110 -5.18 -17.78 2.33
CA ILE A 110 -3.79 -17.56 1.95
C ILE A 110 -3.06 -16.96 3.16
N PRO A 111 -1.89 -17.52 3.55
CA PRO A 111 -1.13 -16.98 4.66
C PRO A 111 -0.68 -15.55 4.36
N VAL A 112 -0.87 -14.66 5.34
CA VAL A 112 -0.45 -13.26 5.22
C VAL A 112 1.07 -13.19 5.29
N PRO A 113 1.76 -12.53 4.34
CA PRO A 113 3.20 -12.34 4.41
C PRO A 113 3.64 -11.61 5.69
N SER A 114 4.80 -12.00 6.24
CA SER A 114 5.38 -11.40 7.45
C SER A 114 5.59 -9.90 7.30
N ASP A 115 6.06 -9.47 6.14
CA ASP A 115 6.40 -8.07 5.86
C ASP A 115 5.14 -7.19 5.85
N MET A 116 4.06 -7.70 5.26
CA MET A 116 2.75 -7.05 5.26
C MET A 116 2.20 -6.93 6.68
N SER A 117 2.25 -8.02 7.46
CA SER A 117 1.79 -8.04 8.85
C SER A 117 2.58 -7.04 9.71
N SER A 118 3.90 -7.00 9.53
CA SER A 118 4.79 -6.08 10.26
C SER A 118 4.54 -4.62 9.89
N ALA A 119 4.36 -4.33 8.59
CA ALA A 119 4.02 -2.99 8.12
C ALA A 119 2.65 -2.52 8.65
N LEU A 120 1.64 -3.40 8.58
CA LEU A 120 0.31 -3.13 9.13
C LEU A 120 0.35 -2.88 10.63
N LEU A 121 1.12 -3.67 11.39
CA LEU A 121 1.26 -3.49 12.85
C LEU A 121 1.85 -2.11 13.20
N LEU A 122 2.85 -1.64 12.47
CA LEU A 122 3.44 -0.31 12.70
C LEU A 122 2.44 0.81 12.42
N LEU A 123 1.76 0.75 11.27
CA LEU A 123 0.72 1.72 10.92
C LEU A 123 -0.45 1.70 11.90
N HIS A 124 -0.85 0.51 12.32
CA HIS A 124 -1.91 0.34 13.30
C HIS A 124 -1.52 0.92 14.67
N SER A 125 -0.27 0.69 15.09
CA SER A 125 0.26 1.27 16.33
C SER A 125 0.24 2.81 16.29
N TYR A 126 0.62 3.40 15.15
CA TYR A 126 0.56 4.84 14.93
C TYR A 126 -0.88 5.40 15.01
N THR A 127 -1.85 4.75 14.36
CA THR A 127 -3.26 5.18 14.42
C THR A 127 -3.85 5.02 15.82
N LEU A 128 -3.57 3.91 16.50
CA LEU A 128 -4.05 3.66 17.87
C LEU A 128 -3.44 4.63 18.88
N ALA A 129 -2.16 5.01 18.74
CA ALA A 129 -1.52 5.97 19.63
C ALA A 129 -2.35 7.27 19.73
N ARG A 130 -2.79 7.82 18.60
CA ARG A 130 -3.64 9.03 18.57
C ARG A 130 -4.98 8.84 19.30
N ILE A 131 -5.55 7.64 19.24
CA ILE A 131 -6.80 7.32 19.93
C ILE A 131 -6.57 7.20 21.44
N CYS A 132 -5.49 6.53 21.86
CA CYS A 132 -5.11 6.40 23.28
C CYS A 132 -4.83 7.76 23.91
N VAL A 133 -4.09 8.65 23.24
CA VAL A 133 -3.84 10.02 23.71
C VAL A 133 -5.15 10.77 23.94
N LYS A 134 -6.10 10.69 23.01
CA LYS A 134 -7.42 11.33 23.15
C LYS A 134 -8.26 10.77 24.28
N ARG A 135 -8.06 9.50 24.63
CA ARG A 135 -8.76 8.82 25.74
C ARG A 135 -8.09 9.03 27.09
N GLY A 136 -6.93 9.69 27.14
CA GLY A 136 -6.13 9.85 28.35
C GLY A 136 -5.34 8.60 28.76
N ASP A 137 -5.30 7.56 27.92
CA ASP A 137 -4.47 6.37 28.18
C ASP A 137 -3.03 6.64 27.71
N HIS A 138 -2.31 7.43 28.52
CA HIS A 138 -0.95 7.87 28.24
C HIS A 138 0.06 6.70 28.22
N ASN A 139 -0.19 5.65 29.00
CA ASN A 139 0.73 4.52 29.11
C ASN A 139 0.71 3.64 27.85
N THR A 140 -0.49 3.30 27.38
CA THR A 140 -0.63 2.58 26.11
C THR A 140 -0.18 3.45 24.93
N ALA A 141 -0.51 4.75 24.94
CA ALA A 141 -0.04 5.69 23.93
C ALA A 141 1.50 5.73 23.85
N ALA A 142 2.18 5.86 24.98
CA ALA A 142 3.65 5.89 25.05
C ALA A 142 4.26 4.60 24.50
N ARG A 143 3.78 3.41 24.90
CA ARG A 143 4.27 2.13 24.37
C ARG A 143 4.10 1.99 22.85
N LEU A 144 2.96 2.43 22.33
CA LEU A 144 2.70 2.43 20.88
C LEU A 144 3.63 3.41 20.15
N LEU A 145 3.85 4.60 20.72
CA LEU A 145 4.73 5.61 20.16
C LEU A 145 6.21 5.19 20.18
N ILE A 146 6.68 4.52 21.24
CA ILE A 146 8.03 3.95 21.31
C ILE A 146 8.26 2.94 20.18
N ARG A 147 7.30 2.06 19.93
CA ARG A 147 7.38 1.11 18.80
C ARG A 147 7.50 1.84 17.46
N VAL A 148 6.71 2.90 17.28
CA VAL A 148 6.72 3.69 16.04
C VAL A 148 8.03 4.48 15.90
N SER A 149 8.55 5.07 16.98
CA SER A 149 9.82 5.81 16.97
C SER A 149 11.02 4.92 16.66
N ASN A 150 11.00 3.65 17.10
CA ASN A 150 12.04 2.68 16.73
C ASN A 150 12.05 2.36 15.22
N SER A 151 10.99 2.72 14.50
CA SER A 151 10.87 2.60 13.04
C SER A 151 10.63 3.96 12.37
N ILE A 152 11.19 5.05 12.91
CA ILE A 152 10.89 6.42 12.47
C ILE A 152 11.21 6.69 11.00
N SER A 153 12.18 5.98 10.43
CA SER A 153 12.53 6.06 9.00
C SER A 153 11.37 5.70 8.06
N LYS A 154 10.36 4.98 8.56
CA LYS A 154 9.12 4.63 7.82
C LYS A 154 8.03 5.71 7.93
N PHE A 155 8.28 6.79 8.68
CA PHE A 155 7.35 7.89 8.91
C PHE A 155 8.01 9.26 8.63
N PRO A 156 8.64 9.47 7.46
CA PRO A 156 9.46 10.66 7.20
C PRO A 156 8.69 11.98 7.40
N ALA A 157 7.46 12.06 6.88
CA ALA A 157 6.62 13.25 6.99
C ALA A 157 6.19 13.59 8.43
N HIS A 158 6.09 12.61 9.32
CA HIS A 158 5.64 12.80 10.71
C HIS A 158 6.74 12.56 11.76
N THR A 159 8.01 12.65 11.37
CA THR A 159 9.16 12.44 12.26
C THR A 159 9.06 13.30 13.53
N VAL A 160 8.93 14.62 13.37
CA VAL A 160 8.87 15.56 14.49
C VAL A 160 7.61 15.35 15.35
N PRO A 161 6.38 15.30 14.80
CA PRO A 161 5.18 15.03 15.60
C PRO A 161 5.23 13.73 16.40
N ILE A 162 5.77 12.66 15.82
CA ILE A 162 5.87 11.34 16.47
C ILE A 162 6.83 11.42 17.66
N LEU A 163 8.05 11.93 17.45
CA LEU A 163 9.07 11.99 18.50
C LEU A 163 8.64 12.93 19.63
N THR A 164 8.08 14.10 19.30
CA THR A 164 7.55 15.04 20.30
C THR A 164 6.43 14.41 21.13
N SER A 165 5.48 13.74 20.47
CA SER A 165 4.39 13.05 21.18
C SER A 165 4.92 11.90 22.03
N ALA A 166 5.90 11.15 21.56
CA ALA A 166 6.52 10.05 22.30
C ALA A 166 7.12 10.57 23.62
N VAL A 167 7.90 11.66 23.57
CA VAL A 167 8.52 12.25 24.77
C VAL A 167 7.45 12.75 25.75
N ILE A 168 6.43 13.46 25.27
CA ILE A 168 5.34 13.98 26.11
C ILE A 168 4.60 12.84 26.82
N GLU A 169 4.24 11.79 26.07
CA GLU A 169 3.46 10.67 26.59
C GLU A 169 4.29 9.76 27.50
N CYS A 170 5.60 9.56 27.22
CA CYS A 170 6.52 8.88 28.14
C CYS A 170 6.65 9.63 29.47
N HIS A 171 6.75 10.96 29.42
CA HIS A 171 6.80 11.79 30.63
C HIS A 171 5.50 11.69 31.44
N ARG A 172 4.33 11.80 30.79
CA ARG A 172 3.00 11.70 31.42
C ARG A 172 2.71 10.33 32.00
N SER A 173 3.20 9.27 31.37
CA SER A 173 3.00 7.88 31.83
C SER A 173 3.97 7.47 32.93
N GLY A 174 4.96 8.30 33.28
CA GLY A 174 5.99 7.96 34.26
C GLY A 174 6.93 6.83 33.82
N LEU A 175 6.96 6.49 32.52
CA LEU A 175 7.89 5.55 31.92
C LEU A 175 9.29 6.18 31.92
N LYS A 176 9.97 6.13 33.07
CA LYS A 176 11.30 6.72 33.24
C LYS A 176 12.44 5.83 32.79
N ASN A 177 12.23 4.54 32.56
CA ASN A 177 13.21 3.63 31.98
C ASN A 177 12.47 2.50 31.26
N SER A 178 12.69 2.35 29.97
CA SER A 178 12.31 1.17 29.20
C SER A 178 13.44 0.94 28.20
N ASP A 179 14.65 0.79 28.75
CA ASP A 179 15.81 0.22 28.06
C ASP A 179 15.71 -1.32 28.11
#